data_AF-A0A3D3PQ20-F1
#
_entry.id   AF-A0A3D3PQ20-F1
#
_cell.length_a   1.000
_cell.length_b   1.000
_cell.length_c   1.000
_cell.angle_alpha   90.00
_cell.angle_beta   90.00
_cell.angle_gamma   90.00
#
_symmetry.space_group_name_H-M   'P 1'
#
loop_
_entity.id
_entity.type
_entity.pdbx_description
1 polymer ?
#
loop_
_entity_poly.entity_id
_entity_poly.type
_entity_poly.pdbx_seq_one_letter_code
_entity_poly.pdbx_strand_id
1 'polypeptide(L)'
;MTDRQLATEYPPSGEAAYTQDLADRLQAKIIKDNPTGIMRRDAHPKMHGVVKAEFIIEPNLAPELRVGLFKEAVTYQAWIRFSNQNGTMQPDIKGDIRGMAIKLMGVPGEKILEQEQDERT
;
A
#
# COMPACT_ATOMS: atom_id res chain seq x y z
N MET A 1 -29.37 16.65 14.01
CA MET A 1 -28.37 15.80 13.32
C MET A 1 -27.63 16.70 12.35
N THR A 2 -26.30 16.73 12.39
CA THR A 2 -25.52 17.61 11.53
C THR A 2 -25.61 17.13 10.08
N ASP A 3 -26.07 18.00 9.19
CA ASP A 3 -26.31 17.71 7.77
C ASP A 3 -24.96 17.62 7.01
N ARG A 4 -24.29 16.48 7.14
CA ARG A 4 -22.99 16.22 6.49
C ARG A 4 -23.21 15.59 5.12
N GLN A 5 -22.52 16.09 4.10
CA GLN A 5 -22.53 15.51 2.76
C GLN A 5 -21.72 14.20 2.71
N LEU A 6 -22.19 13.24 1.92
CA LEU A 6 -21.48 11.99 1.67
C LEU A 6 -20.19 12.26 0.89
N ALA A 7 -19.11 11.52 1.22
CA ALA A 7 -17.79 11.63 0.59
C ALA A 7 -17.10 13.01 0.71
N THR A 8 -17.60 13.89 1.58
CA THR A 8 -16.94 15.16 1.92
C THR A 8 -16.14 14.98 3.20
N GLU A 9 -14.85 15.31 3.16
CA GLU A 9 -14.01 15.34 4.36
C GLU A 9 -14.39 16.54 5.23
N TYR A 10 -14.55 16.31 6.53
CA TYR A 10 -14.79 17.35 7.53
C TYR A 10 -13.73 17.24 8.62
N PRO A 11 -12.57 17.88 8.43
CA PRO A 11 -11.48 17.90 9.39
C PRO A 11 -11.96 18.25 10.80
N PRO A 12 -11.73 17.40 11.82
CA PRO A 12 -12.01 17.80 13.20
C PRO A 12 -11.09 18.95 13.63
N SER A 13 -11.53 19.72 14.63
CA SER A 13 -10.70 20.79 15.19
C SER A 13 -9.38 20.21 15.73
N GLY A 14 -8.26 20.84 15.36
CA GLY A 14 -6.92 20.44 15.79
C GLY A 14 -6.30 19.30 14.99
N GLU A 15 -6.96 18.79 13.94
CA GLU A 15 -6.43 17.68 13.13
C GLU A 15 -4.98 17.90 12.69
N ALA A 16 -4.66 19.05 12.08
CA ALA A 16 -3.30 19.34 11.63
C ALA A 16 -2.27 19.23 12.77
N ALA A 17 -2.61 19.69 13.97
CA ALA A 17 -1.73 19.61 15.14
C ALA A 17 -1.59 18.16 15.62
N TYR A 18 -2.67 17.37 15.63
CA TYR A 18 -2.62 15.96 16.00
C TYR A 18 -1.86 15.10 14.99
N THR A 19 -2.02 15.40 13.70
CA THR A 19 -1.27 14.74 12.62
C THR A 19 0.21 15.02 12.76
N GLN A 20 0.60 16.27 13.02
CA GLN A 20 2.00 16.63 13.25
C GLN A 20 2.56 15.94 14.51
N ASP A 21 1.84 16.00 15.64
CA ASP A 21 2.26 15.37 16.89
C ASP A 21 2.36 13.83 16.78
N LEU A 22 1.47 13.20 16.02
CA LEU A 22 1.57 11.77 15.72
C LEU A 22 2.78 11.47 14.83
N ALA A 23 3.00 12.25 13.77
CA ALA A 23 4.13 12.08 12.88
C ALA A 23 5.47 12.21 13.63
N ASP A 24 5.61 13.22 14.49
CA ASP A 24 6.82 13.45 15.29
C ASP A 24 7.09 12.28 16.24
N ARG A 25 6.05 11.78 16.92
CA ARG A 25 6.17 10.63 17.84
C ARG A 25 6.52 9.34 17.11
N LEU A 26 5.90 9.08 15.95
CA LEU A 26 6.21 7.92 15.13
C LEU A 26 7.64 8.00 14.59
N GLN A 27 8.08 9.15 14.10
CA GLN A 27 9.43 9.36 13.61
C GLN A 27 10.46 9.13 14.74
N ALA A 28 10.25 9.71 15.92
CA ALA A 28 11.12 9.51 17.07
C ALA A 28 11.21 8.04 17.48
N LYS A 29 10.08 7.33 17.48
CA LYS A 29 10.03 5.89 17.77
C LYS A 29 10.78 5.08 16.71
N ILE A 30 10.57 5.34 15.42
CA ILE A 30 11.25 4.63 14.32
C ILE A 30 12.76 4.80 14.43
N ILE A 31 13.25 6.02 14.66
CA ILE A 31 14.69 6.30 14.83
C ILE A 31 15.24 5.53 16.04
N LYS A 32 14.54 5.59 17.18
CA LYS A 32 14.93 4.89 18.42
C LYS A 32 15.00 3.37 18.24
N ASP A 33 14.04 2.79 17.53
CA ASP A 33 13.95 1.34 17.33
C ASP A 33 14.93 0.81 16.27
N ASN A 34 15.53 1.70 15.46
CA ASN A 34 16.47 1.34 14.40
C ASN A 34 17.84 2.05 14.60
N PRO A 35 18.57 1.77 15.70
CA PRO A 35 19.79 2.49 16.06
C PRO A 35 20.94 2.33 15.06
N THR A 36 20.86 1.34 14.17
CA THR A 36 21.85 1.11 13.10
C THR A 36 21.61 1.96 11.85
N GLY A 37 20.50 2.71 11.80
CA GLY A 37 20.04 3.42 10.61
C GLY A 37 19.38 2.51 9.56
N ILE A 38 19.50 1.19 9.68
CA ILE A 38 18.81 0.24 8.80
C ILE A 38 17.36 0.09 9.30
N MET A 39 16.44 0.76 8.61
CA MET A 39 15.01 0.70 8.92
C MET A 39 14.33 -0.39 8.10
N ARG A 40 13.71 -1.34 8.80
CA ARG A 40 12.81 -2.31 8.16
C ARG A 40 11.41 -1.69 8.02
N ARG A 41 10.57 -2.35 7.23
CA ARG A 41 9.14 -1.99 7.17
C ARG A 41 8.51 -2.22 8.54
N ASP A 42 7.69 -1.28 8.99
CA ASP A 42 7.01 -1.35 10.30
C ASP A 42 6.09 -2.58 10.39
N ALA A 43 5.35 -2.85 9.32
CA ALA A 43 4.65 -4.09 9.08
C ALA A 43 5.24 -4.82 7.88
N HIS A 44 5.08 -6.14 7.81
CA HIS A 44 5.66 -6.94 6.74
C HIS A 44 7.20 -6.88 6.60
N PRO A 45 8.01 -6.80 7.67
CA PRO A 45 9.46 -6.69 7.57
C PRO A 45 10.11 -7.94 6.98
N LYS A 46 9.62 -9.13 7.34
CA LYS A 46 10.13 -10.40 6.82
C LYS A 46 9.45 -10.75 5.50
N MET A 47 10.23 -10.96 4.45
CA MET A 47 9.75 -11.48 3.17
C MET A 47 10.14 -12.94 2.97
N HIS A 48 9.34 -13.66 2.18
CA HIS A 48 9.64 -15.00 1.68
C HIS A 48 10.28 -14.96 0.30
N GLY A 49 9.82 -14.03 -0.55
CA GLY A 49 10.27 -13.93 -1.93
C GLY A 49 9.57 -12.82 -2.70
N VAL A 50 10.19 -12.46 -3.83
CA VAL A 50 9.62 -11.58 -4.84
C VAL A 50 9.66 -12.32 -6.17
N VAL A 51 8.54 -12.37 -6.87
CA VAL A 51 8.39 -13.07 -8.14
C VAL A 51 7.90 -12.13 -9.22
N LYS A 52 8.36 -12.37 -10.45
CA LYS A 52 7.75 -11.79 -11.66
C LYS A 52 6.46 -12.54 -11.94
N ALA A 53 5.43 -11.81 -12.37
CA ALA A 53 4.13 -12.37 -12.67
C ALA A 53 3.47 -11.60 -13.82
N GLU A 54 2.37 -12.15 -14.32
CA GLU A 54 1.45 -11.46 -15.21
C GLU A 54 0.11 -11.29 -14.48
N PHE A 55 -0.43 -10.07 -14.52
CA PHE A 55 -1.75 -9.77 -14.01
C PHE A 55 -2.69 -9.58 -15.20
N ILE A 56 -3.62 -10.52 -15.35
CA ILE A 56 -4.52 -10.59 -16.50
C ILE A 56 -5.91 -10.18 -16.04
N ILE A 57 -6.45 -9.12 -16.62
CA ILE A 57 -7.83 -8.72 -16.38
C ILE A 57 -8.76 -9.66 -17.17
N GLU A 58 -9.74 -10.24 -16.48
CA GLU A 58 -10.74 -11.13 -17.09
C GLU A 58 -11.50 -10.41 -18.22
N PRO A 59 -11.49 -10.92 -19.47
CA PRO A 59 -12.14 -10.25 -20.59
C PRO A 59 -13.66 -10.13 -20.45
N ASN A 60 -14.30 -11.02 -19.68
CA ASN A 60 -15.75 -11.08 -19.53
C ASN A 60 -16.24 -10.60 -18.17
N LEU A 61 -15.59 -9.60 -17.57
CA LEU A 61 -16.10 -8.96 -16.36
C LEU A 61 -17.52 -8.42 -16.58
N ALA A 62 -18.37 -8.55 -15.57
CA ALA A 62 -19.70 -7.93 -15.58
C ALA A 62 -19.56 -6.40 -15.74
N PRO A 63 -20.47 -5.71 -16.46
CA PRO A 63 -20.33 -4.29 -16.78
C PRO A 63 -20.05 -3.38 -15.57
N GLU A 64 -20.64 -3.69 -14.42
CA GLU A 64 -20.50 -2.97 -13.16
C GLU A 64 -19.10 -3.09 -12.52
N LEU A 65 -18.31 -4.10 -12.91
CA LEU A 65 -16.94 -4.31 -12.42
C LEU A 65 -15.88 -3.69 -13.34
N ARG A 66 -16.26 -3.22 -14.53
CA ARG A 66 -15.35 -2.65 -15.54
C ARG A 66 -15.01 -1.19 -15.24
N VAL A 67 -14.39 -0.94 -14.08
CA VAL A 67 -14.07 0.41 -13.59
C VAL A 67 -12.56 0.59 -13.42
N GLY A 68 -12.06 1.77 -13.79
CA GLY A 68 -10.66 2.14 -13.61
C GLY A 68 -9.71 1.16 -14.31
N LEU A 69 -8.82 0.54 -13.53
CA LEU A 69 -7.86 -0.46 -14.01
C LEU A 69 -8.55 -1.62 -14.74
N PHE A 70 -9.75 -2.04 -14.31
CA PHE A 70 -10.46 -3.21 -14.82
C PHE A 70 -11.34 -2.93 -16.05
N LYS A 71 -11.27 -1.71 -16.60
CA LYS A 71 -12.15 -1.28 -17.70
C LYS A 71 -11.93 -2.07 -18.98
N GLU A 72 -10.67 -2.37 -19.30
CA GLU A 72 -10.26 -3.05 -20.53
C GLU A 72 -9.53 -4.36 -20.20
N ALA A 73 -9.69 -5.36 -21.07
CA ALA A 73 -9.00 -6.63 -20.96
C ALA A 73 -7.51 -6.46 -21.32
N VAL A 74 -6.67 -6.23 -20.31
CA VAL A 74 -5.23 -5.98 -20.45
C VAL A 74 -4.44 -6.95 -19.57
N THR A 75 -3.28 -7.37 -20.08
CA THR A 75 -2.27 -8.09 -19.30
C THR A 75 -1.14 -7.13 -18.91
N TYR A 76 -0.91 -6.99 -17.61
CA TYR A 76 0.21 -6.21 -17.06
C TYR A 76 1.32 -7.13 -16.59
N GLN A 77 2.57 -6.74 -16.82
CA GLN A 77 3.68 -7.31 -16.07
C GLN A 77 3.57 -6.88 -14.61
N ALA A 78 3.93 -7.75 -13.68
CA ALA A 78 3.78 -7.48 -12.27
C ALA A 78 4.93 -8.05 -11.43
N TRP A 79 5.13 -7.42 -10.28
CA TRP A 79 5.93 -7.98 -9.18
C TRP A 79 5.04 -8.34 -8.02
N ILE A 80 5.21 -9.56 -7.49
CA ILE A 80 4.48 -10.00 -6.30
C ILE A 80 5.47 -10.23 -5.17
N ARG A 81 5.22 -9.60 -4.02
CA ARG A 81 6.02 -9.75 -2.79
C ARG A 81 5.22 -10.49 -1.71
N PHE A 82 5.75 -11.63 -1.25
CA PHE A 82 5.19 -12.40 -0.14
C PHE A 82 5.91 -12.09 1.19
N SER A 83 5.15 -11.93 2.27
CA SER A 83 5.70 -11.46 3.56
C SER A 83 4.87 -11.85 4.80
N ASN A 84 5.44 -11.65 5.99
CA ASN A 84 4.81 -11.89 7.30
C ASN A 84 4.46 -10.58 7.98
N GLN A 85 3.21 -10.41 8.42
CA GLN A 85 2.70 -9.17 9.01
C GLN A 85 3.53 -8.67 10.19
N ASN A 86 3.95 -9.56 11.09
CA ASN A 86 4.52 -9.17 12.39
C ASN A 86 5.73 -8.23 12.24
N GLY A 87 5.71 -7.11 12.97
CA GLY A 87 6.81 -6.13 12.97
C GLY A 87 8.14 -6.69 13.51
N THR A 88 8.10 -7.81 14.23
CA THR A 88 9.29 -8.59 14.56
C THR A 88 9.43 -9.76 13.59
N MET A 89 10.62 -9.97 13.03
CA MET A 89 10.88 -11.13 12.18
C MET A 89 10.78 -12.43 13.00
N GLN A 90 9.94 -13.35 12.54
CA GLN A 90 9.74 -14.66 13.16
C GLN A 90 9.94 -15.78 12.12
N PRO A 91 10.18 -17.04 12.52
CA PRO A 91 10.18 -18.18 11.60
C PRO A 91 8.86 -18.29 10.84
N ASP A 92 8.90 -18.74 9.58
CA ASP A 92 7.70 -18.76 8.72
C ASP A 92 6.66 -19.78 9.17
N ILE A 93 7.09 -20.82 9.89
CA ILE A 93 6.21 -21.83 10.49
C ILE A 93 5.31 -21.28 11.60
N LYS A 94 5.63 -20.10 12.17
CA LYS A 94 4.81 -19.48 13.21
C LYS A 94 3.57 -18.88 12.58
N GLY A 95 2.40 -19.13 13.18
CA GLY A 95 1.13 -18.56 12.75
C GLY A 95 1.21 -17.03 12.72
N ASP A 96 0.86 -16.45 11.58
CA ASP A 96 0.85 -15.00 11.33
C ASP A 96 -0.07 -14.70 10.13
N ILE A 97 -0.46 -13.44 9.97
CA ILE A 97 -1.07 -12.96 8.74
C ILE A 97 0.02 -12.88 7.66
N ARG A 98 -0.31 -13.33 6.45
CA ARG A 98 0.60 -13.29 5.29
C ARG A 98 0.18 -12.19 4.34
N GLY A 99 1.16 -11.38 3.92
CA GLY A 99 0.97 -10.34 2.91
C GLY A 99 1.33 -10.84 1.52
N MET A 100 0.50 -10.50 0.53
CA MET A 100 0.78 -10.62 -0.89
C MET A 100 0.55 -9.25 -1.53
N ALA A 101 1.62 -8.49 -1.74
CA ALA A 101 1.55 -7.20 -2.43
C ALA A 101 1.78 -7.39 -3.92
N ILE A 102 0.90 -6.84 -4.77
CA ILE A 102 1.01 -6.86 -6.23
C ILE A 102 1.34 -5.45 -6.70
N LYS A 103 2.44 -5.29 -7.44
CA LYS A 103 2.80 -4.05 -8.13
C LYS A 103 2.66 -4.26 -9.63
N LEU A 104 1.77 -3.51 -10.27
CA LEU A 104 1.53 -3.59 -11.71
C LEU A 104 2.43 -2.59 -12.44
N MET A 105 3.10 -3.07 -13.48
CA MET A 105 4.00 -2.28 -14.31
C MET A 105 3.24 -1.72 -15.52
N GLY A 106 3.58 -0.51 -15.95
CA GLY A 106 3.09 0.07 -17.20
C GLY A 106 1.64 0.57 -17.14
N VAL A 107 1.07 0.77 -15.94
CA VAL A 107 -0.29 1.29 -15.79
C VAL A 107 -0.33 2.74 -16.28
N PRO A 108 -1.16 3.10 -17.27
CA PRO A 108 -1.24 4.47 -17.79
C PRO A 108 -1.97 5.41 -16.83
N GLY A 109 -1.91 6.71 -17.12
CA GLY A 109 -2.60 7.76 -16.35
C GLY A 109 -1.81 8.29 -15.16
N GLU A 110 -2.22 9.46 -14.68
CA GLU A 110 -1.61 10.19 -13.57
C GLU A 110 -1.70 9.39 -12.26
N LYS A 111 -0.58 9.32 -11.53
CA LYS A 111 -0.53 8.71 -10.20
C LYS A 111 -0.85 9.74 -9.11
N ILE A 112 -1.38 9.26 -8.00
CA ILE A 112 -1.81 10.12 -6.89
C ILE A 112 -0.64 10.79 -6.15
N LEU A 113 0.54 10.17 -6.18
CA LEU A 113 1.73 10.69 -5.53
C LEU A 113 2.41 11.68 -6.47
N GLU A 114 2.51 12.94 -6.05
CA GLU A 114 3.09 14.03 -6.84
C GLU A 114 4.49 13.68 -7.40
N GLN A 115 5.32 13.03 -6.58
CA GLN A 115 6.68 12.65 -6.95
C GLN A 115 6.75 11.47 -7.92
N GLU A 116 5.65 10.74 -8.08
CA GLU A 116 5.55 9.54 -8.92
C GLU A 116 4.48 9.70 -10.02
N GLN A 117 4.04 10.92 -10.32
CA GLN A 117 2.90 11.20 -11.22
C GLN A 117 3.00 10.51 -12.57
N ASP A 118 4.22 10.44 -13.12
CA ASP A 118 4.54 9.83 -14.42
C ASP A 118 5.15 8.42 -14.29
N GLU A 119 5.27 7.88 -13.07
CA GLU A 119 5.86 6.56 -12.91
C GLU A 119 5.01 5.49 -13.61
N ARG A 120 5.70 4.72 -14.44
CA ARG A 120 5.18 3.51 -15.09
C ARG A 120 5.74 2.25 -14.43
N THR A 121 6.45 2.41 -13.32
CA THR A 121 7.08 1.33 -12.59
C THR A 121 6.23 0.87 -11.44
#